data_AF-A0A2N6C969-F1
#
_entry.id   AF-A0A2N6C969-F1
#
_cell.length_a   1.000
_cell.length_b   1.000
_cell.length_c   1.000
_cell.angle_alpha   90.00
_cell.angle_beta   90.00
_cell.angle_gamma   90.00
#
_symmetry.space_group_name_H-M   'P 1'
#
loop_
_entity.id
_entity.type
_entity.pdbx_description
1 polymer ?
#
loop_
_entity_poly.entity_id
_entity_poly.type
_entity_poly.pdbx_seq_one_letter_code
_entity_poly.pdbx_strand_id
1 'polypeptide(L)'
;MADKKIMERRVAERRFFETEVTFKPEGGTNKVRSVDISESGLRVVSEKPIAICIQVHEGGSLVEYDAQLVWARMKEDGTIEYGLKF
;
A
#
# COMPACT_ATOMS: atom_id res chain seq x y z
N MET A 1 -31.67 -19.19 10.87
CA MET A 1 -30.45 -19.68 10.18
C MET A 1 -30.44 -19.06 8.79
N ALA A 2 -29.68 -17.99 8.57
CA ALA A 2 -29.54 -17.39 7.25
C ALA A 2 -28.09 -17.59 6.82
N ASP A 3 -27.87 -18.59 5.96
CA ASP A 3 -26.62 -18.84 5.26
C ASP A 3 -26.24 -17.59 4.45
N LYS A 4 -25.37 -16.76 5.02
CA LYS A 4 -24.64 -15.74 4.25
C LYS A 4 -23.66 -16.49 3.35
N LYS A 5 -24.10 -16.83 2.16
CA LYS A 5 -23.26 -17.27 1.04
C LYS A 5 -22.14 -16.24 0.88
N ILE A 6 -20.94 -16.57 1.36
CA ILE A 6 -19.76 -15.71 1.24
C ILE A 6 -19.48 -15.63 -0.26
N MET A 7 -19.91 -14.54 -0.89
CA MET A 7 -19.60 -14.26 -2.28
C MET A 7 -18.08 -14.05 -2.34
N GLU A 8 -17.35 -15.01 -2.89
CA GLU A 8 -15.93 -14.86 -3.18
C GLU A 8 -15.77 -13.72 -4.18
N ARG A 9 -15.40 -12.54 -3.67
CA ARG A 9 -15.14 -11.34 -4.48
C ARG A 9 -13.80 -11.38 -5.23
N ARG A 10 -13.08 -12.51 -5.19
CA ARG A 10 -11.68 -12.59 -5.64
C ARG A 10 -11.60 -13.31 -6.97
N VAL A 11 -10.82 -12.74 -7.88
CA VAL A 11 -10.67 -13.21 -9.27
C VAL A 11 -9.53 -14.23 -9.40
N ALA A 12 -8.65 -14.35 -8.39
CA ALA A 12 -7.49 -15.25 -8.43
C ALA A 12 -7.19 -15.87 -7.06
N GLU A 13 -6.65 -17.10 -7.09
CA GLU A 13 -6.13 -17.80 -5.91
C GLU A 13 -4.90 -17.09 -5.34
N ARG A 14 -4.74 -17.18 -4.02
CA ARG A 14 -3.69 -16.49 -3.25
C ARG A 14 -2.80 -17.51 -2.55
N ARG A 15 -1.49 -17.30 -2.62
CA ARG A 15 -0.49 -18.08 -1.88
C ARG A 15 0.05 -17.21 -0.76
N PHE A 16 -0.23 -17.61 0.47
CA PHE A 16 0.34 -16.99 1.67
C PHE A 16 1.68 -17.64 1.98
N PHE A 17 2.74 -16.84 2.08
CA PHE A 17 4.02 -17.29 2.59
C PHE A 17 4.78 -16.11 3.21
N GLU A 18 5.51 -16.39 4.29
CA GLU A 18 6.36 -15.39 4.91
C GLU A 18 7.67 -15.28 4.12
N THR A 19 7.90 -14.11 3.54
CA THR A 19 9.15 -13.79 2.83
C THR A 19 9.52 -12.32 3.07
N GLU A 20 10.80 -12.00 2.90
CA GLU A 20 11.30 -10.63 2.91
C GLU A 20 10.98 -9.96 1.57
N VAL A 21 10.23 -8.86 1.61
CA VAL A 21 10.01 -8.01 0.44
C VAL A 21 10.74 -6.70 0.62
N THR A 22 11.43 -6.32 -0.45
CA THR A 22 12.15 -5.05 -0.53
C THR A 22 11.36 -4.10 -1.41
N PHE A 23 10.77 -3.06 -0.82
CA PHE A 23 10.16 -1.95 -1.56
C PHE A 23 11.21 -0.88 -1.81
N LYS A 24 11.36 -0.49 -3.08
CA LYS A 24 12.25 0.59 -3.50
C LYS A 24 11.45 1.72 -4.15
N PRO A 25 10.78 2.58 -3.38
CA PRO A 25 10.41 3.90 -3.89
C PRO A 25 11.69 4.69 -4.24
N GLU A 26 11.63 5.63 -5.18
CA GLU A 26 12.80 6.39 -5.66
C GLU A 26 13.58 7.16 -4.56
N GLY A 27 13.11 7.20 -3.32
CA GLY A 27 13.79 7.80 -2.16
C GLY A 27 14.28 6.84 -1.07
N GLY A 28 14.17 5.51 -1.20
CA GLY A 28 14.63 4.62 -0.13
C GLY A 28 14.32 3.14 -0.28
N THR A 29 14.74 2.34 0.70
CA THR A 29 14.45 0.89 0.75
C THR A 29 13.68 0.56 2.02
N ASN A 30 12.44 0.07 1.88
CA ASN A 30 11.63 -0.41 3.00
C ASN A 30 11.60 -1.95 2.97
N LYS A 31 12.02 -2.57 4.08
CA LYS A 31 11.93 -4.02 4.27
C LYS A 31 10.62 -4.36 4.94
N VAL A 32 9.90 -5.33 4.39
CA VAL A 32 8.61 -5.76 4.89
C VAL A 32 8.56 -7.27 5.01
N ARG A 33 7.87 -7.75 6.04
CA ARG A 33 7.77 -9.17 6.38
C ARG A 33 6.31 -9.60 6.25
N SER A 34 6.07 -10.53 5.34
CA SER A 34 4.79 -11.16 5.03
C SER A 34 4.07 -10.61 3.82
N VAL A 35 3.70 -11.58 2.98
CA VAL A 35 3.24 -11.38 1.63
C VAL A 35 2.11 -12.35 1.33
N ASP A 36 1.02 -11.79 0.81
CA ASP A 36 -0.05 -12.54 0.18
C ASP A 36 -0.03 -12.18 -1.32
N ILE A 37 0.54 -13.08 -2.13
CA ILE A 37 0.71 -12.93 -3.59
C ILE A 37 -0.37 -13.74 -4.32
N SER A 38 -0.92 -13.11 -5.35
CA SER A 38 -1.69 -13.73 -6.42
C SER A 38 -1.20 -13.22 -7.76
N GLU A 39 -1.64 -13.84 -8.85
CA GLU A 39 -1.34 -13.36 -10.21
C GLU A 39 -1.85 -11.93 -10.46
N SER A 40 -2.84 -11.47 -9.70
CA SER A 40 -3.45 -10.14 -9.85
C SER A 40 -3.07 -9.13 -8.78
N GLY A 41 -2.18 -9.48 -7.84
CA GLY A 41 -1.77 -8.50 -6.83
C GLY A 41 -0.97 -9.04 -5.65
N LEU A 42 -0.47 -8.09 -4.87
CA LEU A 42 0.42 -8.27 -3.74
C LEU A 42 -0.19 -7.55 -2.52
N ARG A 43 -0.38 -8.26 -1.40
CA ARG A 43 -0.65 -7.63 -0.10
C ARG A 43 0.57 -7.83 0.78
N VAL A 44 0.99 -6.74 1.43
CA VAL A 44 2.16 -6.73 2.30
C VAL A 44 1.76 -6.29 3.70
N VAL A 45 2.35 -6.92 4.70
CA VAL A 45 2.17 -6.56 6.10
C VAL A 45 3.50 -6.04 6.64
N SER A 46 3.45 -4.98 7.45
CA SER A 46 4.62 -4.33 8.05
C SER A 46 4.32 -3.98 9.50
N GLU A 47 5.35 -4.01 10.35
CA GLU A 47 5.26 -3.47 11.72
C GLU A 47 5.24 -1.94 11.74
N LYS A 48 5.83 -1.31 10.72
CA LYS A 48 5.89 0.16 10.58
C LYS A 48 5.33 0.60 9.23
N PRO A 49 4.60 1.72 9.16
CA PRO A 49 4.24 2.35 7.90
C PRO A 49 5.44 2.54 6.97
N ILE A 50 5.19 2.52 5.66
CA ILE A 50 6.23 2.71 4.65
C ILE A 50 6.67 4.18 4.70
N ALA A 51 7.96 4.43 4.93
CA ALA A 51 8.53 5.77 4.86
C ALA A 51 8.68 6.21 3.40
N ILE A 52 8.26 7.42 3.10
CA ILE A 52 8.32 8.06 1.78
C ILE A 52 8.81 9.51 1.93
N CYS A 53 9.51 10.02 0.93
CA CYS A 53 9.78 11.44 0.77
C CYS A 53 8.88 11.96 -0.36
N ILE A 54 8.19 13.08 -0.12
CA ILE A 54 7.34 13.73 -1.11
C ILE A 54 7.83 15.15 -1.36
N GLN A 55 7.74 15.61 -2.61
CA GLN A 55 8.00 16.99 -2.97
C GLN A 55 6.68 17.66 -3.35
N VAL A 56 6.35 18.76 -2.69
CA VAL A 56 5.11 19.51 -2.89
C VAL A 56 5.45 20.91 -3.38
N HIS A 57 4.81 21.34 -4.46
CA HIS A 57 4.85 22.73 -4.88
C HIS A 57 3.87 23.54 -4.04
N GLU A 58 4.38 24.33 -3.11
CA GLU A 58 3.58 25.20 -2.23
C GLU A 58 4.13 26.63 -2.29
N GLY A 59 3.26 27.61 -2.55
CA GLY A 59 3.65 29.02 -2.56
C GLY A 59 4.71 29.39 -3.62
N GLY A 60 4.78 28.65 -4.73
CA GLY A 60 5.77 28.87 -5.79
C GLY A 60 7.16 28.28 -5.50
N SER A 61 7.31 27.52 -4.41
CA SER A 61 8.54 26.80 -4.06
C SER A 61 8.29 25.29 -4.01
N LEU A 62 9.33 24.52 -4.30
CA LEU A 62 9.32 23.07 -4.10
C LEU A 62 9.79 22.77 -2.67
N VAL A 63 8.93 22.14 -1.88
CA VAL A 63 9.20 21.78 -0.47
C VAL A 63 9.19 20.26 -0.33
N GLU A 64 10.19 19.72 0.35
CA GLU A 64 10.28 18.29 0.64
C GLU A 64 9.69 17.97 2.02
N TYR A 65 8.97 16.85 2.12
CA TYR A 65 8.45 16.32 3.37
C TYR A 65 8.79 14.83 3.49
N ASP A 66 9.37 14.46 4.61
CA ASP A 66 9.43 13.07 5.05
C ASP A 66 8.08 12.67 5.66
N ALA A 67 7.50 11.58 5.18
CA ALA A 67 6.18 11.12 5.61
C ALA A 67 6.09 9.59 5.68
N GLN A 68 5.02 9.12 6.31
CA GLN A 68 4.63 7.73 6.42
C GLN A 68 3.33 7.49 5.64
N LEU A 69 3.33 6.51 4.75
CA LEU A 69 2.11 6.07 4.05
C LEU A 69 1.26 5.21 4.99
N VAL A 70 0.09 5.73 5.38
CA VAL A 70 -0.77 5.13 6.40
C VAL A 70 -1.95 4.35 5.78
N TRP A 71 -2.50 4.85 4.68
CA TRP A 71 -3.57 4.17 3.94
C TRP A 71 -3.62 4.62 2.47
N ALA A 72 -4.27 3.82 1.63
CA ALA A 72 -4.63 4.18 0.26
C ALA A 72 -6.07 3.72 -0.05
N ARG A 73 -6.82 4.50 -0.82
CA ARG A 73 -8.20 4.21 -1.20
C ARG A 73 -8.42 4.53 -2.69
N MET A 74 -8.91 3.57 -3.44
CA MET A 74 -9.42 3.80 -4.79
C MET A 74 -10.84 4.36 -4.72
N LYS A 75 -11.09 5.48 -5.39
CA LYS A 75 -12.40 6.11 -5.55
C LYS A 75 -13.20 5.48 -6.69
N GLU A 76 -14.48 5.79 -6.73
CA GLU A 76 -15.41 5.36 -7.79
C GLU A 76 -15.02 5.90 -9.17
N ASP A 77 -14.38 7.08 -9.22
CA ASP A 77 -13.87 7.70 -10.46
C ASP A 77 -12.52 7.13 -10.92
N GLY A 78 -11.99 6.10 -10.24
CA GLY A 78 -10.71 5.47 -10.54
C GLY A 78 -9.48 6.21 -10.00
N THR A 79 -9.65 7.39 -9.37
CA THR A 79 -8.55 8.08 -8.70
C THR A 79 -8.15 7.36 -7.41
N ILE A 80 -6.92 7.58 -6.96
CA ILE A 80 -6.39 6.98 -5.74
C ILE A 80 -6.06 8.10 -4.74
N GLU A 81 -6.64 8.01 -3.56
CA GLU A 81 -6.26 8.83 -2.41
C GLU A 81 -5.25 8.10 -1.54
N TYR A 82 -4.27 8.87 -1.04
CA TYR A 82 -3.26 8.39 -0.11
C TYR A 82 -3.33 9.20 1.18
N GLY A 83 -3.37 8.52 2.32
CA GLY A 83 -3.24 9.12 3.64
C GLY A 83 -1.80 9.09 4.11
N LEU A 84 -1.22 10.27 4.31
CA LEU A 84 0.16 10.44 4.75
C LEU A 84 0.20 11.04 6.16
N LYS A 85 1.23 10.68 6.92
CA LYS A 85 1.51 11.25 8.25
C LYS A 85 2.97 11.72 8.31
N PHE A 86 3.18 12.96 8.73
CA PHE A 86 4.50 13.50 9.06
C PHE A 86 4.96 13.03 10.45
#